data_AF-A0A3M2LIB5-F1
#
_entry.id   AF-A0A3M2LIB5-F1
#
_cell.length_a   1.000
_cell.length_b   1.000
_cell.length_c   1.000
_cell.angle_alpha   90.00
_cell.angle_beta   90.00
_cell.angle_gamma   90.00
#
_symmetry.space_group_name_H-M   'P 1'
#
loop_
_entity.id
_entity.type
_entity.pdbx_description
1 polymer ?
#
loop_
_entity_poly.entity_id
_entity_poly.type
_entity_poly.pdbx_seq_one_letter_code
_entity_poly.pdbx_strand_id
1 'polypeptide(L)'
;MTQGPGERPPAGYGPWPYDQARYDQLVQWMGTAMSALAPGGWRRVDLRVAMAGGASRAALAVVMADGSVREYQAPREFLGVAAELRSMMYRPGEGTWFGMRFMLEPPGAYRTWFDADLDPGLGGEAYRRDLAAFPRTWLPVWLGGAARSTDRALTPDEQAQLLGDLAQTLGMFLPSGWAESIARYAPDGSSVQVTGLDGRTNAFAMPPALSEMFAVLRQGATQPWAAASFRLTFPDTHQIAYESPPAPAAPVQTEPVHAEEVAPVQAEEPGRDAQDASGLRMVAAPLAADGEARPDVPEDEREALVRYLEQAPIVLAARSLDVDELDPERAARVPLTFHTDGTWVWPGAVGYYLRAHGVAPDPELVAHARGHGFRPPEVDDATRDAAVTLIRS
;
A
#
# COMPACT_ATOMS: atom_id res chain seq x y z
N MET A 1 -48.18 20.50 1.21
CA MET A 1 -47.96 19.63 2.38
C MET A 1 -46.62 20.02 2.99
N THR A 2 -46.67 20.76 4.09
CA THR A 2 -45.52 21.31 4.80
C THR A 2 -44.89 20.18 5.63
N GLN A 3 -43.67 19.75 5.30
CA GLN A 3 -42.96 18.74 6.09
C GLN A 3 -42.63 19.31 7.47
N GLY A 4 -42.91 18.54 8.53
CA GLY A 4 -42.52 18.84 9.91
C GLY A 4 -41.00 18.80 10.10
N PRO A 5 -40.50 19.12 11.31
CA PRO A 5 -39.06 19.18 11.57
C PRO A 5 -38.43 17.82 11.22
N GLY A 6 -37.42 17.86 10.35
CA GLY A 6 -36.90 16.71 9.62
C GLY A 6 -36.42 15.58 10.52
N GLU A 7 -37.22 14.51 10.58
CA GLU A 7 -36.80 13.24 11.16
C GLU A 7 -35.63 12.70 10.32
N ARG A 8 -34.53 12.34 10.99
CA ARG A 8 -33.33 11.84 10.33
C ARG A 8 -33.71 10.58 9.54
N PRO A 9 -33.37 10.46 8.24
CA PRO A 9 -33.67 9.27 7.48
C PRO A 9 -33.00 8.05 8.14
N PRO A 10 -33.58 6.84 8.05
CA PRO A 10 -32.94 5.65 8.59
C PRO A 10 -31.54 5.45 8.01
N ALA A 11 -30.63 4.85 8.79
CA ALA A 11 -29.26 4.58 8.37
C ALA A 11 -29.23 3.81 7.03
N GLY A 12 -28.35 4.23 6.12
CA GLY A 12 -28.23 3.65 4.78
C GLY A 12 -29.23 4.18 3.74
N TYR A 13 -30.16 5.06 4.11
CA TYR A 13 -31.16 5.65 3.19
C TYR A 13 -30.96 7.14 2.92
N GLY A 14 -29.91 7.75 3.48
CA GLY A 14 -29.56 9.14 3.24
C GLY A 14 -28.36 9.59 4.06
N PRO A 15 -27.83 10.79 3.79
CA PRO A 15 -26.62 11.30 4.42
C PRO A 15 -26.90 11.76 5.85
N TRP A 16 -25.97 11.43 6.74
CA TRP A 16 -25.93 11.92 8.12
C TRP A 16 -24.65 12.76 8.31
N PRO A 17 -24.62 13.71 9.26
CA PRO A 17 -23.38 14.39 9.61
C PRO A 17 -22.31 13.40 10.05
N TYR A 18 -21.05 13.63 9.65
CA TYR A 18 -19.93 12.83 10.13
C TYR A 18 -19.72 13.05 11.64
N ASP A 19 -19.53 11.96 12.37
CA ASP A 19 -19.23 11.95 13.79
C ASP A 19 -18.09 10.97 14.05
N GLN A 20 -16.90 11.50 14.37
CA GLN A 20 -15.69 10.71 14.59
C GLN A 20 -15.85 9.77 15.79
N ALA A 21 -16.41 10.25 16.90
CA ALA A 21 -16.56 9.44 18.11
C ALA A 21 -17.54 8.28 17.86
N ARG A 22 -18.61 8.53 17.10
CA ARG A 22 -19.55 7.48 16.68
C ARG A 22 -18.90 6.49 15.71
N TYR A 23 -18.11 6.97 14.75
CA TYR A 23 -17.34 6.11 13.84
C TYR A 23 -16.44 5.14 14.63
N ASP A 24 -15.64 5.66 15.57
CA ASP A 24 -14.71 4.86 16.37
C ASP A 24 -15.46 3.83 17.23
N GLN A 25 -16.60 4.22 17.84
CA GLN A 25 -17.46 3.29 18.59
C GLN A 25 -18.00 2.15 17.72
N LEU A 26 -18.47 2.46 16.51
CA LEU A 26 -19.04 1.47 15.59
C LEU A 26 -17.98 0.47 15.12
N VAL A 27 -16.79 0.96 14.76
CA VAL A 27 -15.65 0.14 14.34
C VAL A 27 -15.15 -0.75 15.48
N GLN A 28 -15.00 -0.20 16.70
CA GLN A 28 -14.60 -0.96 17.87
C GLN A 28 -15.63 -2.05 18.25
N TRP A 29 -16.92 -1.70 18.19
CA TRP A 29 -18.00 -2.64 18.43
C TRP A 29 -17.98 -3.77 17.39
N MET A 30 -17.80 -3.43 16.11
CA MET A 30 -17.70 -4.42 15.01
C MET A 30 -16.55 -5.39 15.26
N GLY A 31 -15.35 -4.89 15.58
CA GLY A 31 -14.19 -5.72 15.88
C GLY A 31 -14.43 -6.66 17.08
N THR A 32 -15.03 -6.13 18.15
CA THR A 32 -15.37 -6.92 19.35
C THR A 32 -16.38 -8.02 19.03
N ALA A 33 -17.45 -7.68 18.29
CA ALA A 33 -18.50 -8.62 17.93
C ALA A 33 -17.99 -9.70 16.95
N MET A 34 -17.17 -9.32 15.97
CA MET A 34 -16.52 -10.27 15.05
C MET A 34 -15.58 -11.23 15.80
N SER A 35 -14.80 -10.72 16.77
CA SER A 35 -13.93 -11.54 17.62
C SER A 35 -14.73 -12.56 18.44
N ALA A 36 -15.85 -12.14 19.04
CA ALA A 36 -16.70 -13.00 19.84
C ALA A 36 -17.40 -14.13 19.03
N LEU A 37 -17.60 -13.93 17.73
CA LEU A 37 -18.14 -14.95 16.83
C LEU A 37 -17.09 -15.96 16.38
N ALA A 38 -15.81 -15.62 16.49
CA ALA A 38 -14.75 -16.42 15.91
C ALA A 38 -14.52 -17.71 16.73
N PRO A 39 -14.53 -18.90 16.11
CA PRO A 39 -14.24 -20.16 16.77
C PRO A 39 -12.78 -20.22 17.24
N GLY A 40 -12.47 -21.06 18.24
CA GLY A 40 -11.08 -21.27 18.68
C GLY A 40 -10.13 -21.65 17.54
N GLY A 41 -8.91 -21.11 17.56
CA GLY A 41 -7.90 -21.35 16.53
C GLY A 41 -8.09 -20.55 15.24
N TRP A 42 -8.89 -19.49 15.27
CA TRP A 42 -9.02 -18.55 14.15
C TRP A 42 -7.75 -17.70 13.98
N ARG A 43 -7.47 -17.33 12.73
CA ARG A 43 -6.36 -16.46 12.34
C ARG A 43 -6.86 -15.12 11.79
N ARG A 44 -8.00 -15.12 11.10
CA ARG A 44 -8.61 -13.90 10.56
C ARG A 44 -10.13 -14.02 10.48
N VAL A 45 -10.83 -12.92 10.71
CA VAL A 45 -12.24 -12.78 10.34
C VAL A 45 -12.33 -11.69 9.27
N ASP A 46 -13.08 -11.97 8.20
CA ASP A 46 -13.22 -11.08 7.04
C ASP A 46 -14.71 -10.87 6.74
N LEU A 47 -15.18 -9.64 6.95
CA LEU A 47 -16.52 -9.19 6.61
C LEU A 47 -16.45 -8.34 5.35
N ARG A 48 -17.18 -8.74 4.31
CA ARG A 48 -17.36 -7.96 3.08
C ARG A 48 -18.82 -7.57 2.94
N VAL A 49 -19.07 -6.30 2.68
CA VAL A 49 -20.41 -5.72 2.56
C VAL A 49 -20.49 -4.92 1.26
N ALA A 50 -21.59 -5.09 0.54
CA ALA A 50 -21.95 -4.30 -0.63
C ALA A 50 -23.32 -3.68 -0.40
N MET A 51 -23.49 -2.38 -0.66
CA MET A 51 -24.72 -1.64 -0.37
C MET A 51 -25.06 -0.63 -1.47
N ALA A 52 -26.34 -0.51 -1.80
CA ALA A 52 -26.88 0.53 -2.66
C ALA A 52 -28.39 0.72 -2.40
N GLY A 53 -28.82 1.96 -2.12
CA GLY A 53 -30.24 2.33 -2.08
C GLY A 53 -31.09 1.48 -1.14
N GLY A 54 -30.54 1.07 0.01
CA GLY A 54 -31.17 0.18 0.99
C GLY A 54 -31.13 -1.32 0.63
N ALA A 55 -30.62 -1.71 -0.54
CA ALA A 55 -30.26 -3.10 -0.82
C ALA A 55 -28.85 -3.38 -0.26
N SER A 56 -28.62 -4.60 0.22
CA SER A 56 -27.32 -5.02 0.73
C SER A 56 -27.03 -6.49 0.46
N ARG A 57 -25.74 -6.82 0.40
CA ARG A 57 -25.19 -8.17 0.41
C ARG A 57 -24.00 -8.20 1.34
N ALA A 58 -23.88 -9.24 2.16
CA ALA A 58 -22.71 -9.44 3.00
C ALA A 58 -22.22 -10.88 2.95
N ALA A 59 -20.91 -11.03 3.10
CA ALA A 59 -20.24 -12.30 3.27
C ALA A 59 -19.33 -12.19 4.49
N LEU A 60 -19.42 -13.17 5.40
CA LEU A 60 -18.56 -13.27 6.57
C LEU A 60 -17.77 -14.57 6.46
N ALA A 61 -16.45 -14.47 6.57
CA ALA A 61 -15.57 -15.63 6.53
C ALA A 61 -14.62 -15.62 7.73
N VAL A 62 -14.34 -16.81 8.28
CA VAL A 62 -13.29 -17.03 9.26
C VAL A 62 -12.21 -17.87 8.62
N VAL A 63 -10.98 -17.38 8.63
CA VAL A 63 -9.78 -18.10 8.24
C VAL A 63 -9.19 -18.75 9.50
N MET A 64 -9.02 -20.06 9.47
CA MET A 64 -8.46 -20.84 10.58
C MET A 64 -6.92 -20.84 10.54
N ALA A 65 -6.27 -21.32 11.61
CA ALA A 65 -4.81 -21.40 11.69
C ALA A 65 -4.16 -22.25 10.58
N ASP A 66 -4.87 -23.28 10.09
CA ASP A 66 -4.44 -24.14 8.98
C ASP A 66 -4.66 -23.53 7.58
N GLY A 67 -5.16 -22.28 7.53
CA GLY A 67 -5.47 -21.57 6.29
C GLY A 67 -6.84 -21.92 5.69
N SER A 68 -7.58 -22.88 6.27
CA SER A 68 -8.94 -23.19 5.81
C SER A 68 -9.89 -22.01 6.04
N VAL A 69 -10.82 -21.81 5.11
CA VAL A 69 -11.81 -20.71 5.17
C VAL A 69 -13.19 -21.30 5.43
N ARG A 70 -13.87 -20.77 6.45
CA ARG A 70 -15.25 -21.13 6.80
C ARG A 70 -16.15 -19.93 6.59
N GLU A 71 -17.21 -20.10 5.81
CA GLU A 71 -18.19 -19.05 5.56
C GLU A 71 -19.34 -19.11 6.57
N TYR A 72 -19.80 -17.94 6.98
CA TYR A 72 -20.89 -17.74 7.92
C TYR A 72 -21.88 -16.73 7.37
N GLN A 73 -23.13 -16.82 7.81
CA GLN A 73 -24.08 -15.76 7.58
C GLN A 73 -23.71 -14.54 8.43
N ALA A 74 -23.57 -13.37 7.80
CA ALA A 74 -23.31 -12.14 8.53
C ALA A 74 -24.53 -11.74 9.39
N PRO A 75 -24.35 -11.49 10.70
CA PRO A 75 -25.38 -10.92 11.56
C PRO A 75 -25.98 -9.63 10.99
N ARG A 76 -27.27 -9.40 11.20
CA ARG A 76 -27.96 -8.21 10.67
C ARG A 76 -27.46 -6.92 11.31
N GLU A 77 -26.97 -7.01 12.53
CA GLU A 77 -26.36 -5.92 13.27
C GLU A 77 -25.13 -5.38 12.53
N PHE A 78 -24.36 -6.24 11.86
CA PHE A 78 -23.21 -5.80 11.05
C PHE A 78 -23.65 -4.97 9.84
N LEU A 79 -24.79 -5.34 9.22
CA LEU A 79 -25.39 -4.54 8.16
C LEU A 79 -25.93 -3.21 8.69
N GLY A 80 -26.48 -3.18 9.91
CA GLY A 80 -26.92 -1.94 10.57
C GLY A 80 -25.76 -0.98 10.78
N VAL A 81 -24.63 -1.47 11.31
CA VAL A 81 -23.41 -0.66 11.48
C VAL A 81 -22.86 -0.19 10.15
N ALA A 82 -22.74 -1.07 9.16
CA ALA A 82 -22.26 -0.69 7.83
C ALA A 82 -23.17 0.37 7.17
N ALA A 83 -24.49 0.27 7.33
CA ALA A 83 -25.43 1.28 6.85
C ALA A 83 -25.26 2.64 7.56
N GLU A 84 -24.98 2.64 8.86
CA GLU A 84 -24.71 3.86 9.62
C GLU A 84 -23.39 4.52 9.19
N LEU A 85 -22.32 3.73 9.06
CA LEU A 85 -21.04 4.20 8.51
C LEU A 85 -21.23 4.79 7.11
N ARG A 86 -21.99 4.12 6.23
CA ARG A 86 -22.32 4.63 4.90
C ARG A 86 -22.99 6.00 4.95
N SER A 87 -23.95 6.19 5.85
CA SER A 87 -24.65 7.47 6.00
C SER A 87 -23.72 8.59 6.48
N MET A 88 -22.83 8.33 7.43
CA MET A 88 -21.90 9.34 7.96
C MET A 88 -20.74 9.66 7.02
N MET A 89 -20.36 8.72 6.15
CA MET A 89 -19.22 8.86 5.22
C MET A 89 -19.58 9.51 3.89
N TYR A 90 -20.84 9.94 3.71
CA TYR A 90 -21.23 10.71 2.52
C TYR A 90 -20.50 12.05 2.45
N ARG A 91 -19.99 12.35 1.25
CA ARG A 91 -19.40 13.64 0.92
C ARG A 91 -20.19 14.28 -0.23
N PRO A 92 -20.63 15.55 -0.08
CA PRO A 92 -21.36 16.25 -1.14
C PRO A 92 -20.62 16.23 -2.48
N GLY A 93 -21.27 15.75 -3.54
CA GLY A 93 -20.69 15.67 -4.89
C GLY A 93 -19.79 14.46 -5.14
N GLU A 94 -19.17 13.87 -4.11
CA GLU A 94 -18.40 12.63 -4.23
C GLU A 94 -19.29 11.39 -4.02
N GLY A 95 -20.34 11.51 -3.20
CA GLY A 95 -21.19 10.39 -2.80
C GLY A 95 -20.65 9.66 -1.57
N THR A 96 -20.97 8.37 -1.46
CA THR A 96 -20.45 7.45 -0.43
C THR A 96 -19.94 6.16 -1.09
N TRP A 97 -19.23 5.33 -0.33
CA TRP A 97 -18.74 4.02 -0.77
C TRP A 97 -19.87 3.09 -1.21
N PHE A 98 -19.65 2.10 -2.07
CA PHE A 98 -20.56 0.97 -2.40
C PHE A 98 -20.11 -0.34 -1.75
N GLY A 99 -18.80 -0.50 -1.56
CA GLY A 99 -18.19 -1.64 -0.87
C GLY A 99 -17.57 -1.23 0.46
N MET A 100 -17.67 -2.13 1.43
CA MET A 100 -16.90 -2.09 2.69
C MET A 100 -16.27 -3.47 2.92
N ARG A 101 -15.03 -3.50 3.38
CA ARG A 101 -14.37 -4.70 3.89
C ARG A 101 -13.81 -4.42 5.27
N PHE A 102 -14.01 -5.33 6.20
CA PHE A 102 -13.45 -5.28 7.55
C PHE A 102 -12.70 -6.58 7.81
N MET A 103 -11.38 -6.51 7.98
CA MET A 103 -10.57 -7.66 8.36
C MET A 103 -10.07 -7.50 9.79
N LEU A 104 -10.21 -8.55 10.58
CA LEU A 104 -9.79 -8.63 11.98
C LEU A 104 -8.82 -9.80 12.15
N GLU A 105 -7.72 -9.58 12.85
CA GLU A 105 -6.75 -10.58 13.27
C GLU A 105 -6.56 -10.53 14.80
N PRO A 106 -6.29 -11.66 15.46
CA PRO A 106 -6.08 -11.67 16.90
C PRO A 106 -4.78 -10.93 17.25
N PRO A 107 -4.69 -10.27 18.43
CA PRO A 107 -5.71 -10.20 19.48
C PRO A 107 -6.77 -9.10 19.28
N GLY A 108 -6.78 -8.40 18.14
CA GLY A 108 -7.68 -7.26 17.92
C GLY A 108 -7.26 -6.31 16.79
N ALA A 109 -6.15 -6.59 16.10
CA ALA A 109 -5.69 -5.78 14.98
C ALA A 109 -6.73 -5.84 13.85
N TYR A 110 -7.23 -4.69 13.42
CA TYR A 110 -8.23 -4.65 12.36
C TYR A 110 -7.86 -3.65 11.27
N ARG A 111 -8.48 -3.82 10.11
CA ARG A 111 -8.41 -2.92 8.97
C ARG A 111 -9.75 -2.79 8.28
N THR A 112 -10.01 -1.60 7.76
CA THR A 112 -11.24 -1.26 7.04
C THR A 112 -10.91 -0.69 5.67
N TRP A 113 -11.56 -1.21 4.64
CA TRP A 113 -11.55 -0.66 3.30
C TRP A 113 -12.95 -0.18 2.94
N PHE A 114 -13.01 0.92 2.20
CA PHE A 114 -14.22 1.47 1.64
C PHE A 114 -13.96 1.78 0.18
N ASP A 115 -14.89 1.39 -0.69
CA ASP A 115 -14.71 1.49 -2.14
C ASP A 115 -15.96 2.11 -2.76
N ALA A 116 -15.80 3.32 -3.31
CA ALA A 116 -16.85 4.08 -3.99
C ALA A 116 -17.04 3.69 -5.47
N ASP A 117 -16.18 2.81 -5.98
CA ASP A 117 -16.09 2.43 -7.39
C ASP A 117 -16.45 0.96 -7.60
N LEU A 118 -16.54 0.16 -6.53
CA LEU A 118 -17.02 -1.21 -6.56
C LEU A 118 -18.42 -1.30 -7.21
N ASP A 119 -18.59 -2.18 -8.20
CA ASP A 119 -19.92 -2.64 -8.62
C ASP A 119 -20.45 -3.64 -7.57
N PRO A 120 -21.48 -3.28 -6.77
CA PRO A 120 -21.96 -4.16 -5.71
C PRO A 120 -22.82 -5.32 -6.23
N GLY A 121 -23.21 -5.31 -7.52
CA GLY A 121 -24.05 -6.34 -8.14
C GLY A 121 -25.49 -6.37 -7.61
N LEU A 122 -26.03 -5.21 -7.21
CA LEU A 122 -27.35 -5.07 -6.56
C LEU A 122 -28.48 -4.64 -7.51
N GLY A 123 -28.15 -4.42 -8.79
CA GLY A 123 -29.10 -4.13 -9.85
C GLY A 123 -29.50 -2.66 -9.99
N GLY A 124 -29.99 -2.30 -11.19
CA GLY A 124 -30.24 -0.90 -11.60
C GLY A 124 -31.17 -0.11 -10.67
N GLU A 125 -32.21 -0.73 -10.12
CA GLU A 125 -33.16 -0.06 -9.22
C GLU A 125 -32.54 0.30 -7.86
N ALA A 126 -31.63 -0.54 -7.34
CA ALA A 126 -30.86 -0.20 -6.15
C ALA A 126 -29.97 1.02 -6.41
N TYR A 127 -29.33 1.08 -7.58
CA TYR A 127 -28.48 2.21 -7.99
C TYR A 127 -29.26 3.50 -8.16
N ARG A 128 -30.41 3.46 -8.83
CA ARG A 128 -31.27 4.63 -9.01
C ARG A 128 -31.70 5.22 -7.67
N ARG A 129 -32.07 4.37 -6.70
CA ARG A 129 -32.40 4.80 -5.33
C ARG A 129 -31.17 5.32 -4.60
N ASP A 130 -30.01 4.69 -4.79
CA ASP A 130 -28.76 5.14 -4.16
C ASP A 130 -28.36 6.53 -4.62
N LEU A 131 -28.38 6.81 -5.94
CA LEU A 131 -28.05 8.12 -6.47
C LEU A 131 -29.03 9.22 -6.04
N ALA A 132 -30.30 8.87 -5.81
CA ALA A 132 -31.27 9.79 -5.25
C ALA A 132 -30.99 10.11 -3.76
N ALA A 133 -30.50 9.14 -2.99
CA ALA A 133 -30.20 9.29 -1.56
C ALA A 133 -28.80 9.88 -1.31
N PHE A 134 -27.81 9.52 -2.11
CA PHE A 134 -26.40 9.91 -2.03
C PHE A 134 -25.92 10.47 -3.37
N PRO A 135 -26.31 11.72 -3.72
CA PRO A 135 -25.95 12.33 -4.98
C PRO A 135 -24.43 12.43 -5.17
N ARG A 136 -23.97 12.15 -6.38
CA ARG A 136 -22.56 12.26 -6.78
C ARG A 136 -22.44 12.81 -8.19
N THR A 137 -21.37 13.56 -8.43
CA THR A 137 -21.02 14.13 -9.73
C THR A 137 -20.14 13.20 -10.52
N TRP A 138 -19.24 12.48 -9.85
CA TRP A 138 -18.41 11.45 -10.47
C TRP A 138 -19.12 10.10 -10.39
N LEU A 139 -19.25 9.43 -11.54
CA LEU A 139 -19.84 8.09 -11.65
C LEU A 139 -18.73 7.07 -11.91
N PRO A 140 -18.78 5.88 -11.27
CA PRO A 140 -17.97 4.74 -11.67
C PRO A 140 -18.22 4.33 -13.13
N VAL A 141 -17.23 3.73 -13.78
CA VAL A 141 -17.33 3.31 -15.20
C VAL A 141 -18.48 2.34 -15.45
N TRP A 142 -18.71 1.40 -14.54
CA TRP A 142 -19.83 0.45 -14.65
C TRP A 142 -21.22 1.11 -14.52
N LEU A 143 -21.29 2.36 -14.03
CA LEU A 143 -22.50 3.21 -14.05
C LEU A 143 -22.54 4.18 -15.25
N GLY A 144 -21.67 3.99 -16.25
CA GLY A 144 -21.57 4.87 -17.41
C GLY A 144 -20.72 6.11 -17.18
N GLY A 145 -19.90 6.12 -16.13
CA GLY A 145 -18.89 7.16 -15.92
C GLY A 145 -17.76 7.11 -16.94
N ALA A 146 -17.02 8.21 -17.05
CA ALA A 146 -15.81 8.26 -17.85
C ALA A 146 -14.66 7.52 -17.16
N ALA A 147 -13.92 6.70 -17.91
CA ALA A 147 -12.71 6.07 -17.41
C ALA A 147 -11.67 7.13 -16.99
N ARG A 148 -10.94 6.86 -15.92
CA ARG A 148 -9.82 7.72 -15.48
C ARG A 148 -8.76 7.73 -16.60
N SER A 149 -8.23 8.91 -16.92
CA SER A 149 -7.13 9.08 -17.88
C SER A 149 -6.25 10.26 -17.49
N THR A 150 -5.03 10.26 -17.99
CA THR A 150 -4.10 11.40 -17.90
C THR A 150 -3.45 11.64 -19.25
N ASP A 151 -3.28 12.91 -19.62
CA ASP A 151 -2.59 13.35 -20.84
C ASP A 151 -1.15 13.84 -20.57
N ARG A 152 -0.76 13.89 -19.29
CA ARG A 152 0.56 14.29 -18.83
C ARG A 152 1.18 13.24 -17.91
N ALA A 153 2.49 13.37 -17.73
CA ALA A 153 3.22 12.62 -16.72
C ALA A 153 2.64 12.89 -15.31
N LEU A 154 2.54 11.83 -14.52
CA LEU A 154 2.15 11.90 -13.10
C LEU A 154 3.30 12.50 -12.30
N THR A 155 2.98 13.32 -11.31
CA THR A 155 3.96 13.69 -10.29
C THR A 155 4.25 12.49 -9.39
N PRO A 156 5.38 12.49 -8.64
CA PRO A 156 5.67 11.44 -7.67
C PRO A 156 4.52 11.22 -6.66
N ASP A 157 3.90 12.30 -6.19
CA ASP A 157 2.78 12.23 -5.24
C ASP A 157 1.52 11.64 -5.87
N GLU A 158 1.19 12.02 -7.11
CA GLU A 158 0.05 11.46 -7.85
C GLU A 158 0.24 9.97 -8.14
N GLN A 159 1.47 9.58 -8.52
CA GLN A 159 1.82 8.19 -8.72
C GLN A 159 1.72 7.41 -7.39
N ALA A 160 2.25 7.95 -6.29
CA ALA A 160 2.14 7.33 -4.97
C ALA A 160 0.68 7.16 -4.53
N GLN A 161 -0.16 8.17 -4.76
CA GLN A 161 -1.60 8.09 -4.49
C GLN A 161 -2.28 7.02 -5.35
N LEU A 162 -1.94 6.91 -6.63
CA LEU A 162 -2.51 5.90 -7.53
C LEU A 162 -2.11 4.47 -7.10
N LEU A 163 -0.87 4.27 -6.63
CA LEU A 163 -0.43 3.00 -6.02
C LEU A 163 -1.16 2.73 -4.69
N GLY A 164 -1.42 3.81 -3.93
CA GLY A 164 -2.42 3.94 -2.87
C GLY A 164 -3.73 3.23 -3.18
N ASP A 165 -4.42 3.80 -4.15
CA ASP A 165 -5.72 3.35 -4.61
C ASP A 165 -5.63 1.92 -5.16
N LEU A 166 -4.57 1.55 -5.92
CA LEU A 166 -4.39 0.21 -6.47
C LEU A 166 -4.38 -0.85 -5.36
N ALA A 167 -3.65 -0.60 -4.26
CA ALA A 167 -3.64 -1.48 -3.11
C ALA A 167 -5.02 -1.61 -2.46
N GLN A 168 -5.76 -0.50 -2.33
CA GLN A 168 -7.09 -0.47 -1.74
C GLN A 168 -8.09 -1.25 -2.61
N THR A 169 -8.15 -0.94 -3.90
CA THR A 169 -9.01 -1.61 -4.89
C THR A 169 -8.68 -3.10 -4.95
N LEU A 170 -7.41 -3.48 -5.09
CA LEU A 170 -7.01 -4.90 -5.10
C LEU A 170 -7.43 -5.59 -3.81
N GLY A 171 -7.14 -4.97 -2.66
CA GLY A 171 -7.52 -5.44 -1.33
C GLY A 171 -9.02 -5.67 -1.15
N MET A 172 -9.91 -5.02 -1.92
CA MET A 172 -11.35 -5.30 -1.87
C MET A 172 -11.73 -6.65 -2.49
N PHE A 173 -11.03 -7.06 -3.56
CA PHE A 173 -11.39 -8.25 -4.35
C PHE A 173 -10.70 -9.53 -3.89
N LEU A 174 -9.58 -9.44 -3.17
CA LEU A 174 -8.81 -10.61 -2.76
C LEU A 174 -9.61 -11.59 -1.87
N PRO A 175 -9.44 -12.92 -2.01
CA PRO A 175 -10.13 -13.91 -1.19
C PRO A 175 -9.77 -13.78 0.29
N SER A 176 -10.64 -14.20 1.21
CA SER A 176 -10.48 -13.94 2.66
C SER A 176 -9.17 -14.43 3.28
N GLY A 177 -8.66 -15.56 2.79
CA GLY A 177 -7.40 -16.16 3.24
C GLY A 177 -6.14 -15.63 2.53
N TRP A 178 -6.18 -14.52 1.81
CA TRP A 178 -5.01 -14.02 1.09
C TRP A 178 -3.85 -13.64 2.03
N ALA A 179 -2.63 -13.94 1.60
CA ALA A 179 -1.40 -13.51 2.26
C ALA A 179 -0.59 -12.58 1.36
N GLU A 180 -0.57 -12.88 0.06
CA GLU A 180 0.12 -12.08 -0.95
C GLU A 180 -0.67 -12.14 -2.26
N SER A 181 -0.60 -11.07 -3.03
CA SER A 181 -1.11 -10.99 -4.40
C SER A 181 -0.08 -10.34 -5.32
N ILE A 182 -0.03 -10.78 -6.57
CA ILE A 182 0.74 -10.15 -7.65
C ILE A 182 -0.23 -9.86 -8.80
N ALA A 183 -0.52 -8.58 -9.04
CA ALA A 183 -1.27 -8.12 -10.19
C ALA A 183 -0.29 -7.72 -11.29
N ARG A 184 -0.21 -8.53 -12.36
CA ARG A 184 0.58 -8.20 -13.55
C ARG A 184 -0.31 -7.59 -14.61
N TYR A 185 0.00 -6.38 -15.02
CA TYR A 185 -0.66 -5.66 -16.10
C TYR A 185 0.24 -5.60 -17.34
N ALA A 186 -0.31 -6.04 -18.47
CA ALA A 186 0.27 -5.86 -19.79
C ALA A 186 -0.84 -5.79 -20.85
N PRO A 187 -0.66 -5.04 -21.96
CA PRO A 187 -1.69 -4.88 -23.00
C PRO A 187 -2.10 -6.19 -23.68
N ASP A 188 -1.17 -7.15 -23.74
CA ASP A 188 -1.31 -8.47 -24.35
C ASP A 188 -1.80 -9.55 -23.38
N GLY A 189 -1.82 -9.28 -22.07
CA GLY A 189 -2.31 -10.21 -21.07
C GLY A 189 -2.10 -9.72 -19.64
N SER A 190 -3.21 -9.46 -18.94
CA SER A 190 -3.21 -9.05 -17.53
C SER A 190 -3.78 -10.15 -16.63
N SER A 191 -3.20 -10.33 -15.45
CA SER A 191 -3.61 -11.37 -14.50
C SER A 191 -3.37 -10.95 -13.05
N VAL A 192 -4.10 -11.59 -12.13
CA VAL A 192 -3.88 -11.45 -10.69
C VAL A 192 -3.60 -12.82 -10.11
N GLN A 193 -2.42 -13.03 -9.54
CA GLN A 193 -2.08 -14.22 -8.78
C GLN A 193 -2.25 -13.94 -7.29
N VAL A 194 -2.81 -14.88 -6.53
CA VAL A 194 -3.00 -14.74 -5.09
C VAL A 194 -2.49 -15.99 -4.40
N THR A 195 -1.60 -15.79 -3.44
CA THR A 195 -1.12 -16.83 -2.52
C THR A 195 -1.88 -16.72 -1.20
N GLY A 196 -2.56 -17.80 -0.83
CA GLY A 196 -3.32 -17.91 0.40
C GLY A 196 -2.46 -18.27 1.62
N LEU A 197 -3.03 -18.10 2.80
CA LEU A 197 -2.47 -18.58 4.08
C LEU A 197 -2.41 -20.10 4.17
N ASP A 198 -3.11 -20.82 3.28
CA ASP A 198 -3.00 -22.26 3.08
C ASP A 198 -1.80 -22.66 2.18
N GLY A 199 -1.02 -21.69 1.70
CA GLY A 199 0.14 -21.87 0.84
C GLY A 199 -0.20 -22.10 -0.64
N ARG A 200 -1.47 -22.10 -1.04
CA ARG A 200 -1.85 -22.30 -2.45
C ARG A 200 -1.84 -20.99 -3.21
N THR A 201 -1.34 -21.04 -4.45
CA THR A 201 -1.40 -19.91 -5.39
C THR A 201 -2.45 -20.18 -6.47
N ASN A 202 -3.35 -19.21 -6.67
CA ASN A 202 -4.40 -19.26 -7.69
C ASN A 202 -4.37 -17.99 -8.54
N ALA A 203 -4.71 -18.12 -9.83
CA ALA A 203 -4.81 -17.00 -10.75
C ALA A 203 -6.28 -16.59 -10.98
N PHE A 204 -6.50 -15.29 -11.09
CA PHE A 204 -7.80 -14.65 -11.28
C PHE A 204 -7.72 -13.62 -12.40
N ALA A 205 -8.87 -13.33 -13.01
CA ALA A 205 -9.01 -12.24 -13.97
C ALA A 205 -8.77 -10.89 -13.28
N MET A 206 -8.14 -9.96 -13.99
CA MET A 206 -7.94 -8.60 -13.49
C MET A 206 -9.28 -7.85 -13.44
N PRO A 207 -9.70 -7.32 -12.26
CA PRO A 207 -10.86 -6.45 -12.16
C PRO A 207 -10.73 -5.22 -13.08
N PRO A 208 -11.82 -4.78 -13.75
CA PRO A 208 -11.79 -3.63 -14.65
C PRO A 208 -11.24 -2.35 -14.00
N ALA A 209 -11.62 -2.08 -12.74
CA ALA A 209 -11.12 -0.92 -12.00
C ALA A 209 -9.58 -0.94 -11.87
N LEU A 210 -8.98 -2.11 -11.61
CA LEU A 210 -7.53 -2.23 -11.56
C LEU A 210 -6.89 -2.01 -12.93
N SER A 211 -7.48 -2.56 -14.00
CA SER A 211 -7.00 -2.35 -15.38
C SER A 211 -6.99 -0.87 -15.76
N GLU A 212 -8.02 -0.11 -15.37
CA GLU A 212 -8.10 1.34 -15.61
C GLU A 212 -7.00 2.09 -14.87
N MET A 213 -6.75 1.75 -13.61
CA MET A 213 -5.72 2.40 -12.80
C MET A 213 -4.32 2.12 -13.33
N PHE A 214 -4.04 0.90 -13.77
CA PHE A 214 -2.78 0.60 -14.48
C PHE A 214 -2.66 1.34 -15.81
N ALA A 215 -3.77 1.55 -16.54
CA ALA A 215 -3.76 2.33 -17.76
C ALA A 215 -3.39 3.80 -17.50
N VAL A 216 -3.93 4.41 -16.42
CA VAL A 216 -3.54 5.76 -15.99
C VAL A 216 -2.06 5.80 -15.62
N LEU A 217 -1.58 4.80 -14.86
CA LEU A 217 -0.17 4.70 -14.49
C LEU A 217 0.74 4.61 -15.72
N ARG A 218 0.30 3.90 -16.78
CA ARG A 218 1.02 3.80 -18.04
C ARG A 218 1.05 5.11 -18.82
N GLN A 219 -0.10 5.77 -18.94
CA GLN A 219 -0.23 7.05 -19.64
C GLN A 219 0.61 8.14 -18.97
N GLY A 220 0.68 8.10 -17.64
CA GLY A 220 1.42 9.04 -16.82
C GLY A 220 2.90 8.72 -16.61
N ALA A 221 3.41 7.65 -17.21
CA ALA A 221 4.79 7.22 -17.00
C ALA A 221 5.78 8.15 -17.73
N THR A 222 6.87 8.51 -17.05
CA THR A 222 7.96 9.32 -17.65
C THR A 222 8.78 8.54 -18.68
N GLN A 223 8.85 7.21 -18.53
CA GLN A 223 9.47 6.30 -19.48
C GLN A 223 8.49 5.17 -19.84
N PRO A 224 8.50 4.69 -21.09
CA PRO A 224 7.62 3.60 -21.50
C PRO A 224 8.06 2.28 -20.87
N TRP A 225 7.09 1.46 -20.46
CA TRP A 225 7.26 0.10 -19.98
C TRP A 225 6.34 -0.87 -20.71
N ALA A 226 6.78 -2.11 -20.90
CA ALA A 226 5.98 -3.18 -21.53
C ALA A 226 4.89 -3.69 -20.59
N ALA A 227 5.26 -3.98 -19.34
CA ALA A 227 4.38 -4.50 -18.31
C ALA A 227 4.72 -3.94 -16.93
N ALA A 228 3.77 -4.02 -16.01
CA ALA A 228 3.96 -3.67 -14.61
C ALA A 228 3.48 -4.82 -13.72
N SER A 229 4.24 -5.15 -12.69
CA SER A 229 3.88 -6.15 -11.68
C SER A 229 3.73 -5.48 -10.33
N PHE A 230 2.51 -5.43 -9.81
CA PHE A 230 2.18 -4.87 -8.50
C PHE A 230 2.01 -5.99 -7.48
N ARG A 231 2.94 -6.09 -6.54
CA ARG A 231 2.88 -7.03 -5.42
C ARG A 231 2.17 -6.34 -4.25
N LEU A 232 1.16 -6.97 -3.70
CA LEU A 232 0.49 -6.57 -2.46
C LEU A 232 0.64 -7.69 -1.44
N THR A 233 1.39 -7.43 -0.38
CA THR A 233 1.55 -8.32 0.76
C THR A 233 0.59 -7.89 1.85
N PHE A 234 -0.11 -8.84 2.43
CA PHE A 234 -0.98 -8.57 3.56
C PHE A 234 -0.15 -7.93 4.67
N PRO A 235 -0.58 -6.79 5.22
CA PRO A 235 -1.92 -6.23 5.03
C PRO A 235 -2.12 -5.23 3.88
N ASP A 236 -1.12 -4.41 3.61
CA ASP A 236 -1.19 -3.27 2.68
C ASP A 236 0.19 -2.87 2.14
N THR A 237 1.21 -3.67 2.42
CA THR A 237 2.57 -3.43 1.94
C THR A 237 2.60 -3.76 0.45
N HIS A 238 2.99 -2.79 -0.37
CA HIS A 238 2.95 -2.95 -1.81
C HIS A 238 4.25 -2.49 -2.45
N GLN A 239 4.58 -3.12 -3.56
CA GLN A 239 5.73 -2.79 -4.39
C GLN A 239 5.31 -2.92 -5.85
N ILE A 240 5.94 -2.13 -6.71
CA ILE A 240 5.72 -2.20 -8.16
C ILE A 240 7.05 -2.35 -8.88
N ALA A 241 7.07 -3.25 -9.84
CA ALA A 241 8.19 -3.44 -10.75
C ALA A 241 7.71 -3.22 -12.19
N TYR A 242 8.57 -2.64 -13.02
CA TYR A 242 8.28 -2.40 -14.43
C TYR A 242 9.20 -3.25 -15.31
N GLU A 243 8.64 -3.82 -16.37
CA GLU A 243 9.39 -4.51 -17.40
C GLU A 243 9.63 -3.54 -18.56
N SER A 244 10.89 -3.35 -18.96
CA SER A 244 11.25 -2.51 -20.11
C SER A 244 10.67 -3.06 -21.42
N PRO A 245 10.28 -2.20 -22.37
CA PRO A 245 9.90 -2.67 -23.70
C PRO A 245 11.09 -3.37 -24.37
N PRO A 246 10.84 -4.40 -25.19
CA PRO A 246 11.90 -5.02 -25.97
C PRO A 246 12.59 -3.94 -26.81
N ALA A 247 13.92 -4.00 -26.88
CA ALA A 247 14.68 -3.08 -27.71
C ALA A 247 14.12 -3.13 -29.14
N PRO A 248 13.96 -1.98 -29.82
CA PRO A 248 13.59 -2.00 -31.23
C PRO A 248 14.56 -2.93 -31.95
N ALA A 249 14.03 -3.88 -32.72
CA ALA A 249 14.86 -4.79 -33.50
C ALA A 249 15.90 -3.95 -34.24
N ALA A 250 17.18 -4.18 -33.95
CA ALA A 250 18.25 -3.50 -34.67
C ALA A 250 17.97 -3.68 -36.16
N PRO A 251 18.11 -2.63 -37.00
CA PRO A 251 17.99 -2.81 -38.43
C PRO A 251 18.93 -3.95 -38.80
N VAL A 252 18.37 -5.01 -39.42
CA VAL A 252 19.13 -6.17 -39.85
C VAL A 252 20.20 -5.66 -40.80
N GLN A 253 21.42 -5.48 -40.30
CA GLN A 253 22.57 -5.26 -41.15
C GLN A 253 22.83 -6.60 -41.81
N THR A 254 22.44 -6.72 -43.08
CA THR A 254 22.86 -7.85 -43.92
C THR A 254 24.34 -7.65 -44.22
N GLU A 255 25.21 -8.05 -43.30
CA GLU A 255 26.63 -8.22 -43.60
C GLU A 255 26.82 -9.52 -44.39
N PRO A 256 27.61 -9.51 -45.48
CA PRO A 256 27.91 -10.70 -46.24
C PRO A 256 28.73 -11.67 -45.40
N VAL A 257 28.32 -12.93 -45.39
CA VAL A 257 28.98 -14.03 -44.70
C VAL A 257 30.41 -14.16 -45.23
N HIS A 258 31.41 -13.81 -44.42
CA HIS A 258 32.77 -14.31 -44.57
C HIS A 258 32.94 -15.49 -43.62
N ALA A 259 33.30 -16.63 -44.21
CA ALA A 259 33.65 -17.83 -43.50
C ALA A 259 34.95 -17.56 -42.73
N GLU A 260 34.87 -17.50 -41.41
CA GLU A 260 36.04 -17.46 -40.55
C GLU A 260 36.20 -18.80 -39.83
N GLU A 261 37.43 -19.28 -39.90
CA GLU A 261 37.92 -20.59 -39.56
C GLU A 261 38.00 -20.78 -38.04
N VAL A 262 37.51 -21.92 -37.57
CA VAL A 262 37.38 -22.24 -36.14
C VAL A 262 38.73 -22.66 -35.56
N ALA A 263 39.23 -21.92 -34.56
CA ALA A 263 40.31 -22.35 -33.66
C ALA A 263 39.74 -22.71 -32.27
N PRO A 264 40.34 -23.66 -31.53
CA PRO A 264 39.66 -24.36 -30.45
C PRO A 264 39.67 -23.59 -29.12
N VAL A 265 38.55 -23.64 -28.41
CA VAL A 265 38.39 -23.12 -27.05
C VAL A 265 38.77 -24.22 -26.06
N GLN A 266 39.69 -23.91 -25.15
CA GLN A 266 40.02 -24.75 -24.00
C GLN A 266 38.97 -24.60 -22.90
N ALA A 267 38.68 -25.72 -22.24
CA ALA A 267 37.74 -25.82 -21.13
C ALA A 267 38.39 -25.37 -19.81
N GLU A 268 37.66 -24.58 -19.01
CA GLU A 268 37.87 -24.47 -17.57
C GLU A 268 36.54 -24.69 -16.84
N GLU A 269 36.59 -25.56 -15.84
CA GLU A 269 35.52 -25.93 -14.90
C GLU A 269 35.50 -25.01 -13.66
N PRO A 270 34.42 -25.02 -12.85
CA PRO A 270 34.14 -24.00 -11.85
C PRO A 270 34.79 -24.28 -10.48
N GLY A 271 35.34 -23.22 -9.87
CA GLY A 271 35.82 -23.20 -8.49
C GLY A 271 34.98 -22.25 -7.63
N ARG A 272 34.44 -22.78 -6.54
CA ARG A 272 33.67 -22.11 -5.48
C ARG A 272 34.54 -21.13 -4.67
N ASP A 273 33.92 -20.10 -4.10
CA ASP A 273 33.92 -19.90 -2.64
C ASP A 273 32.81 -18.94 -2.20
N ALA A 274 32.18 -19.28 -1.07
CA ALA A 274 31.05 -18.59 -0.46
C ALA A 274 31.55 -17.69 0.69
N GLN A 275 31.24 -16.39 0.61
CA GLN A 275 31.28 -15.41 1.70
C GLN A 275 30.04 -14.52 1.58
N ASP A 276 29.39 -14.18 2.70
CA ASP A 276 28.19 -13.32 2.68
C ASP A 276 28.54 -11.91 2.17
N ALA A 277 27.66 -11.33 1.37
CA ALA A 277 28.09 -10.45 0.27
C ALA A 277 27.53 -9.01 0.29
N SER A 278 26.88 -8.52 1.36
CA SER A 278 26.26 -7.17 1.29
C SER A 278 27.10 -6.03 1.89
N GLY A 279 27.92 -6.25 2.92
CA GLY A 279 28.81 -5.21 3.49
C GLY A 279 28.13 -3.96 4.08
N LEU A 280 26.79 -3.92 4.13
CA LEU A 280 25.99 -2.78 4.61
C LEU A 280 25.91 -2.72 6.14
N ARG A 281 25.99 -1.50 6.69
CA ARG A 281 25.84 -1.22 8.14
C ARG A 281 24.49 -0.59 8.43
N MET A 282 23.91 -0.86 9.59
CA MET A 282 22.60 -0.32 9.97
C MET A 282 22.67 0.42 11.32
N VAL A 283 22.04 1.58 11.38
CA VAL A 283 21.74 2.25 12.65
C VAL A 283 20.51 1.58 13.27
N ALA A 284 20.73 0.82 14.34
CA ALA A 284 19.70 -0.02 14.95
C ALA A 284 18.59 0.78 15.67
N ALA A 285 18.90 1.95 16.23
CA ALA A 285 17.94 2.79 16.94
C ALA A 285 18.20 4.29 16.70
N PRO A 286 17.13 5.10 16.49
CA PRO A 286 17.27 6.53 16.23
C PRO A 286 17.72 7.33 17.46
N LEU A 287 17.35 6.88 18.65
CA LEU A 287 17.78 7.43 19.94
C LEU A 287 18.91 6.59 20.53
N ALA A 288 19.76 7.21 21.34
CA ALA A 288 20.75 6.48 22.12
C ALA A 288 20.04 5.66 23.21
N ALA A 289 20.62 4.52 23.61
CA ALA A 289 20.11 3.78 24.76
C ALA A 289 20.21 4.62 26.04
N ASP A 290 19.33 4.39 27.00
CA ASP A 290 19.28 5.13 28.26
C ASP A 290 20.66 5.22 28.93
N GLY A 291 21.21 6.45 29.01
CA GLY A 291 22.50 6.74 29.65
C GLY A 291 23.72 6.81 28.73
N GLU A 292 23.57 6.58 27.41
CA GLU A 292 24.67 6.68 26.44
C GLU A 292 24.78 8.09 25.85
N ALA A 293 25.82 8.84 26.24
CA ALA A 293 26.07 10.18 25.72
C ALA A 293 26.82 10.11 24.38
N ARG A 294 26.15 10.48 23.28
CA ARG A 294 26.77 10.65 21.96
C ARG A 294 27.44 12.03 21.86
N PRO A 295 28.58 12.16 21.16
CA PRO A 295 29.24 13.45 20.98
C PRO A 295 28.36 14.41 20.16
N ASP A 296 28.25 15.65 20.61
CA ASP A 296 27.43 16.67 19.94
C ASP A 296 27.94 16.96 18.51
N VAL A 297 27.00 17.18 17.61
CA VAL A 297 27.29 17.65 16.25
C VAL A 297 27.52 19.17 16.30
N PRO A 298 28.67 19.68 15.81
CA PRO A 298 28.92 21.12 15.71
C PRO A 298 27.82 21.86 14.96
N GLU A 299 27.48 23.06 15.42
CA GLU A 299 26.34 23.82 14.88
C GLU A 299 26.52 24.20 13.40
N ASP A 300 27.76 24.40 12.96
CA ASP A 300 28.13 24.68 11.58
C ASP A 300 27.99 23.46 10.65
N GLU A 301 28.01 22.24 11.20
CA GLU A 301 27.81 20.99 10.45
C GLU A 301 26.35 20.50 10.48
N ARG A 302 25.55 20.96 11.46
CA ARG A 302 24.20 20.44 11.74
C ARG A 302 23.27 20.49 10.52
N GLU A 303 23.19 21.62 9.84
CA GLU A 303 22.28 21.78 8.69
C GLU A 303 22.69 20.88 7.52
N ALA A 304 24.01 20.76 7.27
CA ALA A 304 24.53 19.91 6.21
C ALA A 304 24.27 18.43 6.51
N LEU A 305 24.43 18.01 7.77
CA LEU A 305 24.16 16.64 8.20
C LEU A 305 22.66 16.31 8.14
N VAL A 306 21.77 17.21 8.57
CA VAL A 306 20.31 17.02 8.42
C VAL A 306 19.95 16.83 6.96
N ARG A 307 20.49 17.67 6.07
CA ARG A 307 20.25 17.56 4.64
C ARG A 307 20.72 16.21 4.08
N TYR A 308 21.91 15.77 4.48
CA TYR A 308 22.43 14.47 4.09
C TYR A 308 21.52 13.31 4.53
N LEU A 309 21.06 13.34 5.78
CA LEU A 309 20.22 12.28 6.37
C LEU A 309 18.80 12.25 5.79
N GLU A 310 18.21 13.41 5.47
CA GLU A 310 16.83 13.52 4.96
C GLU A 310 16.75 13.41 3.43
N GLN A 311 17.81 13.74 2.67
CA GLN A 311 17.81 13.70 1.20
C GLN A 311 18.45 12.43 0.62
N ALA A 312 19.06 11.58 1.44
CA ALA A 312 19.56 10.30 0.98
C ALA A 312 18.43 9.43 0.38
N PRO A 313 18.72 8.58 -0.62
CA PRO A 313 17.73 7.68 -1.21
C PRO A 313 16.93 6.88 -0.18
N ILE A 314 15.61 6.91 -0.30
CA ILE A 314 14.68 6.14 0.54
C ILE A 314 14.58 4.72 -0.03
N VAL A 315 14.78 3.72 0.83
CA VAL A 315 14.67 2.28 0.49
C VAL A 315 13.41 1.63 1.05
N LEU A 316 12.82 2.20 2.10
CA LEU A 316 11.56 1.75 2.67
C LEU A 316 10.78 2.95 3.21
N ALA A 317 9.47 2.99 3.03
CA ALA A 317 8.62 4.02 3.59
C ALA A 317 7.28 3.43 4.02
N ALA A 318 6.84 3.72 5.25
CA ALA A 318 5.48 3.46 5.69
C ALA A 318 4.58 4.67 5.41
N ARG A 319 3.27 4.41 5.32
CA ARG A 319 2.25 5.45 5.04
C ARG A 319 1.88 6.30 6.27
N SER A 320 2.27 5.87 7.47
CA SER A 320 2.01 6.56 8.74
C SER A 320 3.26 7.28 9.25
N LEU A 321 3.05 8.30 10.05
CA LEU A 321 4.09 8.94 10.86
C LEU A 321 4.02 8.33 12.27
N ASP A 322 5.15 8.19 12.94
CA ASP A 322 5.18 7.74 14.32
C ASP A 322 5.00 8.90 15.30
N VAL A 323 4.66 8.55 16.54
CA VAL A 323 4.62 9.49 17.66
C VAL A 323 6.05 9.93 18.00
N ASP A 324 6.21 11.22 18.29
CA ASP A 324 7.48 11.75 18.75
C ASP A 324 7.70 11.31 20.20
N GLU A 325 8.69 10.45 20.46
CA GLU A 325 8.96 9.88 21.78
C GLU A 325 9.43 10.94 22.79
N LEU A 326 10.02 12.04 22.30
CA LEU A 326 10.51 13.14 23.13
C LEU A 326 9.45 14.24 23.32
N ASP A 327 8.39 14.27 22.50
CA ASP A 327 7.27 15.20 22.60
C ASP A 327 5.93 14.55 22.16
N PRO A 328 5.34 13.65 22.99
CA PRO A 328 4.17 12.87 22.60
C PRO A 328 2.88 13.67 22.36
N GLU A 329 2.81 14.91 22.87
CA GLU A 329 1.69 15.83 22.67
C GLU A 329 1.69 16.46 21.26
N ARG A 330 2.81 16.33 20.53
CA ARG A 330 2.94 16.78 19.16
C ARG A 330 2.28 15.77 18.21
N ALA A 331 1.46 16.25 17.28
CA ALA A 331 0.87 15.40 16.23
C ALA A 331 1.95 14.54 15.55
N ALA A 332 1.67 13.27 15.29
CA ALA A 332 2.63 12.32 14.72
C ALA A 332 3.37 12.91 13.51
N ARG A 333 4.71 13.06 13.65
CA ARG A 333 5.59 13.70 12.65
C ARG A 333 6.85 12.90 12.36
N VAL A 334 7.14 11.83 13.09
CA VAL A 334 8.36 11.05 12.92
C VAL A 334 8.24 10.22 11.63
N PRO A 335 9.11 10.43 10.62
CA PRO A 335 9.02 9.68 9.38
C PRO A 335 9.37 8.20 9.61
N LEU A 336 8.45 7.32 9.24
CA LEU A 336 8.69 5.87 9.19
C LEU A 336 9.31 5.48 7.84
N THR A 337 10.41 6.14 7.50
CA THR A 337 11.22 5.85 6.31
C THR A 337 12.55 5.23 6.70
N PHE A 338 13.20 4.55 5.77
CA PHE A 338 14.60 4.15 5.86
C PHE A 338 15.35 4.71 4.66
N HIS A 339 16.50 5.30 4.94
CA HIS A 339 17.40 5.88 3.96
C HIS A 339 18.68 5.05 3.84
N THR A 340 19.36 5.17 2.71
CA THR A 340 20.68 4.57 2.49
C THR A 340 21.60 5.49 1.68
N ASP A 341 22.89 5.45 1.95
CA ASP A 341 23.96 6.02 1.09
C ASP A 341 24.74 4.92 0.34
N GLY A 342 24.29 3.66 0.42
CA GLY A 342 24.97 2.51 -0.16
C GLY A 342 26.04 1.86 0.71
N THR A 343 26.36 2.44 1.87
CA THR A 343 27.20 1.81 2.91
C THR A 343 26.45 1.68 4.23
N TRP A 344 25.64 2.69 4.57
CA TRP A 344 24.81 2.78 5.75
C TRP A 344 23.32 2.73 5.40
N VAL A 345 22.54 2.21 6.34
CA VAL A 345 21.08 2.24 6.36
C VAL A 345 20.62 2.83 7.67
N TRP A 346 19.73 3.82 7.64
CA TRP A 346 19.22 4.46 8.85
C TRP A 346 17.73 4.83 8.76
N PRO A 347 17.00 4.84 9.89
CA PRO A 347 15.63 5.35 9.93
C PRO A 347 15.56 6.87 9.67
N GLY A 348 14.52 7.34 8.98
CA GLY A 348 14.25 8.77 8.77
C GLY A 348 14.05 9.55 10.08
N ALA A 349 13.69 8.84 11.16
CA ALA A 349 13.67 9.36 12.52
C ALA A 349 15.02 9.98 12.94
N VAL A 350 16.16 9.48 12.43
CA VAL A 350 17.50 10.02 12.77
C VAL A 350 17.65 11.48 12.32
N GLY A 351 17.26 11.80 11.08
CA GLY A 351 17.28 13.17 10.57
C GLY A 351 16.26 14.05 11.29
N TYR A 352 15.07 13.51 11.58
CA TYR A 352 14.02 14.19 12.33
C TYR A 352 14.48 14.60 13.73
N TYR A 353 15.02 13.68 14.54
CA TYR A 353 15.42 13.95 15.92
C TYR A 353 16.62 14.92 16.01
N LEU A 354 17.56 14.84 15.05
CA LEU A 354 18.63 15.83 14.96
C LEU A 354 18.09 17.24 14.68
N ARG A 355 17.10 17.37 13.79
CA ARG A 355 16.50 18.66 13.41
C ARG A 355 15.56 19.22 14.48
N ALA A 356 14.68 18.40 15.04
CA ALA A 356 13.61 18.83 15.94
C ALA A 356 14.09 18.96 17.40
N HIS A 357 15.00 18.08 17.83
CA HIS A 357 15.41 17.94 19.23
C HIS A 357 16.92 18.07 19.46
N GLY A 358 17.70 18.24 18.39
CA GLY A 358 19.15 18.39 18.47
C GLY A 358 19.89 17.10 18.83
N VAL A 359 19.23 15.95 18.81
CA VAL A 359 19.81 14.65 19.22
C VAL A 359 20.90 14.21 18.24
N ALA A 360 22.08 13.91 18.75
CA ALA A 360 23.21 13.46 17.95
C ALA A 360 22.97 12.04 17.36
N PRO A 361 23.16 11.85 16.04
CA PRO A 361 23.15 10.52 15.40
C PRO A 361 24.32 9.65 15.84
N ASP A 362 24.34 8.40 15.37
CA ASP A 362 25.48 7.49 15.58
C ASP A 362 26.81 8.13 15.12
N PRO A 363 27.86 8.16 15.96
CA PRO A 363 29.10 8.86 15.65
C PRO A 363 29.86 8.25 14.46
N GLU A 364 29.73 6.96 14.18
CA GLU A 364 30.34 6.34 13.01
C GLU A 364 29.64 6.79 11.72
N LEU A 365 28.30 6.90 11.75
CA LEU A 365 27.53 7.46 10.63
C LEU A 365 27.89 8.93 10.39
N VAL A 366 28.03 9.73 11.45
CA VAL A 366 28.45 11.14 11.33
C VAL A 366 29.85 11.25 10.73
N ALA A 367 30.79 10.41 11.18
CA ALA A 367 32.15 10.37 10.63
C ALA A 367 32.15 9.97 9.14
N HIS A 368 31.30 9.01 8.74
CA HIS A 368 31.12 8.61 7.36
C HIS A 368 30.57 9.75 6.49
N ALA A 369 29.47 10.37 6.93
CA ALA A 369 28.85 11.50 6.24
C ALA A 369 29.84 12.67 6.03
N ARG A 370 30.67 12.95 7.04
CA ARG A 370 31.74 13.96 6.95
C ARG A 370 32.79 13.58 5.90
N GLY A 371 33.17 12.30 5.83
CA GLY A 371 34.06 11.76 4.79
C GLY A 371 33.51 11.87 3.36
N HIS A 372 32.18 11.98 3.20
CA HIS A 372 31.50 12.21 1.92
C HIS A 372 31.09 13.68 1.69
N GLY A 373 31.58 14.60 2.53
CA GLY A 373 31.29 16.02 2.42
C GLY A 373 29.80 16.34 2.55
N PHE A 374 29.05 15.53 3.30
CA PHE A 374 27.61 15.66 3.50
C PHE A 374 26.78 15.68 2.21
N ARG A 375 27.25 14.97 1.18
CA ARG A 375 26.50 14.76 -0.07
C ARG A 375 26.14 13.28 -0.23
N PRO A 376 24.85 12.92 -0.26
CA PRO A 376 24.45 11.54 -0.49
C PRO A 376 24.87 11.11 -1.91
N PRO A 377 25.50 9.95 -2.08
CA PRO A 377 25.81 9.40 -3.39
C PRO A 377 24.55 8.86 -4.08
N GLU A 378 24.62 8.68 -5.40
CA GLU A 378 23.63 7.86 -6.11
C GLU A 378 23.88 6.39 -5.78
N VAL A 379 22.83 5.72 -5.29
CA VAL A 379 22.88 4.30 -4.90
C VAL A 379 22.17 3.49 -5.97
N ASP A 380 22.82 2.45 -6.49
CA ASP A 380 22.24 1.53 -7.47
C ASP A 380 21.15 0.63 -6.88
N ASP A 381 20.33 0.04 -7.74
CA ASP A 381 19.16 -0.72 -7.31
C ASP A 381 19.54 -2.02 -6.58
N ALA A 382 20.67 -2.65 -6.93
CA ALA A 382 21.15 -3.86 -6.26
C ALA A 382 21.52 -3.58 -4.78
N THR A 383 22.14 -2.43 -4.53
CA THR A 383 22.52 -1.99 -3.19
C THR A 383 21.29 -1.55 -2.39
N ARG A 384 20.29 -0.94 -3.03
CA ARG A 384 19.00 -0.64 -2.40
C ARG A 384 18.26 -1.91 -1.99
N ASP A 385 18.25 -2.94 -2.83
CA ASP A 385 17.62 -4.24 -2.51
C ASP A 385 18.35 -4.96 -1.36
N ALA A 386 19.68 -4.86 -1.31
CA ALA A 386 20.47 -5.35 -0.19
C ALA A 386 20.15 -4.59 1.11
N ALA A 387 19.96 -3.27 1.05
CA ALA A 387 19.55 -2.44 2.19
C ALA A 387 18.14 -2.81 2.70
N VAL A 388 17.20 -3.06 1.79
CA VAL A 388 15.85 -3.56 2.17
C VAL A 388 15.93 -4.93 2.83
N THR A 389 16.83 -5.80 2.37
CA THR A 389 17.04 -7.12 2.97
C THR A 389 17.60 -7.00 4.38
N LEU A 390 18.54 -6.09 4.61
CA LEU A 390 19.12 -5.81 5.93
C LEU A 390 18.09 -5.25 6.93
N ILE A 391 17.14 -4.43 6.49
CA ILE A 391 16.05 -3.93 7.35
C ILE A 391 15.10 -5.05 7.80
N ARG A 392 15.05 -6.15 7.04
CA ARG A 392 14.13 -7.29 7.28
C ARG A 392 14.77 -8.43 8.09
N SER A 393 16.08 -8.41 8.29
CA SER A 393 16.84 -9.38 9.11
C SER A 393 16.84 -8.97 10.57
#